data_AF-A0A7V1ZEF0-F1
#
_entry.id   AF-A0A7V1ZEF0-F1
#
_cell.length_a   1.000
_cell.length_b   1.000
_cell.length_c   1.000
_cell.angle_alpha   90.00
_cell.angle_beta   90.00
_cell.angle_gamma   90.00
#
_symmetry.space_group_name_H-M   'P 1'
#
loop_
_entity.id
_entity.type
_entity.pdbx_description
1 polymer ?
#
loop_
_entity_poly.entity_id
_entity_poly.type
_entity_poly.pdbx_seq_one_letter_code
_entity_poly.pdbx_strand_id
1 'polypeptide(L)' 'NQDLSKWNVSNGKYFSKMFYGCKSFRANLSKWNTKMARNWDNFVTNSLLAKYPNRIPVEFRKGYL' A
#
# COMPACT_ATOMS: atom_id res chain seq x y z
N ASN A 1 1.23 1.60 -16.24
CA ASN A 1 1.09 0.93 -14.92
C ASN A 1 0.05 -0.15 -15.01
N GLN A 2 0.42 -1.38 -14.69
CA GLN A 2 -0.51 -2.50 -14.61
C GLN A 2 -1.41 -2.38 -13.38
N ASP A 3 -2.62 -2.94 -13.46
CA ASP A 3 -3.49 -3.03 -12.31
C ASP A 3 -3.02 -4.14 -11.36
N LEU A 4 -2.62 -3.75 -10.15
CA LEU A 4 -2.18 -4.66 -9.10
C LEU A 4 -3.29 -4.99 -8.08
N SER A 5 -4.51 -4.49 -8.30
CA SER A 5 -5.63 -4.66 -7.34
C SER A 5 -6.00 -6.12 -7.06
N LYS A 6 -5.65 -7.04 -7.96
CA LYS A 6 -5.92 -8.48 -7.88
C LYS A 6 -4.74 -9.33 -7.41
N TRP A 7 -3.60 -8.73 -7.07
CA TRP A 7 -2.45 -9.50 -6.58
C TRP A 7 -2.76 -10.18 -5.25
N ASN A 8 -2.45 -11.47 -5.17
CA ASN A 8 -2.47 -12.18 -3.90
C ASN A 8 -1.17 -11.91 -3.14
N VAL A 9 -1.26 -11.13 -2.07
CA VAL A 9 -0.14 -10.78 -1.18
C VAL A 9 -0.25 -11.43 0.20
N SER A 10 -1.12 -12.44 0.37
CA SER A 10 -1.48 -13.01 1.68
C SER A 10 -0.31 -13.57 2.49
N ASN A 11 0.78 -13.97 1.82
CA ASN A 11 1.98 -14.52 2.43
C ASN A 11 3.12 -13.51 2.57
N GLY A 12 2.92 -12.28 2.08
CA GLY A 12 3.91 -11.21 2.15
C GLY A 12 4.14 -10.74 3.58
N LYS A 13 5.42 -10.60 3.96
CA LYS A 13 5.82 -10.15 5.31
C LYS A 13 6.39 -8.74 5.32
N TYR A 14 6.98 -8.29 4.22
CA TYR A 14 7.72 -7.02 4.16
C TYR A 14 7.25 -6.21 2.94
N PHE A 15 6.76 -5.01 3.19
CA PHE A 15 6.20 -4.06 2.22
C PHE A 15 6.84 -2.67 2.39
N SER A 16 7.98 -2.57 3.07
CA SER A 16 8.64 -1.29 3.32
C SER A 16 8.94 -0.56 2.01
N LYS A 17 8.59 0.72 1.94
CA LYS A 17 8.84 1.63 0.81
C LYS A 17 8.33 1.15 -0.57
N MET A 18 7.46 0.14 -0.65
CA MET A 18 7.06 -0.50 -1.91
C MET A 18 6.49 0.47 -2.95
N PHE A 19 5.75 1.51 -2.52
CA PHE A 19 5.25 2.59 -3.37
C PHE A 19 5.74 3.96 -2.91
N TYR A 20 6.88 4.03 -2.21
CA TYR A 20 7.48 5.28 -1.77
C TYR A 20 7.76 6.19 -2.97
N GLY A 21 7.28 7.43 -2.92
CA GLY A 21 7.52 8.40 -3.99
C GLY A 21 6.77 8.13 -5.31
N CYS A 22 5.93 7.10 -5.41
CA CYS A 22 5.20 6.79 -6.63
C CYS A 22 4.12 7.85 -6.95
N LYS A 23 4.49 8.89 -7.71
CA LYS A 23 3.60 10.03 -8.03
C LYS A 23 2.49 9.71 -9.03
N SER A 24 2.62 8.63 -9.80
CA SER A 24 1.67 8.28 -10.88
C SER A 24 0.89 6.98 -10.62
N PHE A 25 1.20 6.26 -9.56
CA PHE A 25 0.51 4.99 -9.23
C PHE A 25 -0.85 5.26 -8.58
N ARG A 26 -1.91 4.67 -9.12
CA ARG A 26 -3.32 5.01 -8.78
C ARG A 26 -4.21 3.80 -8.48
N ALA A 27 -3.66 2.58 -8.52
CA ALA A 27 -4.44 1.36 -8.33
C ALA A 27 -5.05 1.33 -6.92
N ASN A 28 -6.21 0.68 -6.81
CA ASN A 28 -6.84 0.47 -5.52
C ASN A 28 -6.30 -0.81 -4.89
N LEU A 29 -5.54 -0.68 -3.80
CA LEU A 29 -4.92 -1.78 -3.07
C LEU A 29 -5.70 -2.17 -1.81
N SER A 30 -6.84 -1.53 -1.53
CA SER A 30 -7.58 -1.74 -0.28
C SER A 30 -8.10 -3.17 -0.07
N LYS A 31 -8.14 -3.98 -1.13
CA LYS A 31 -8.56 -5.39 -1.11
C LYS A 31 -7.42 -6.39 -0.86
N TRP A 32 -6.18 -5.92 -0.76
CA TRP A 32 -5.05 -6.81 -0.46
C TRP A 32 -5.20 -7.41 0.94
N ASN A 33 -5.00 -8.72 1.05
CA ASN A 33 -4.93 -9.41 2.33
C ASN A 33 -3.52 -9.25 2.92
N THR A 34 -3.37 -8.35 3.89
CA THR A 34 -2.10 -7.95 4.50
C THR A 34 -1.89 -8.52 5.91
N LYS A 35 -2.67 -9.55 6.29
CA LYS A 35 -2.62 -10.15 7.65
C LYS A 35 -1.25 -10.69 8.08
N MET A 36 -0.42 -11.11 7.12
CA MET A 36 0.94 -11.64 7.42
C MET A 36 2.02 -10.56 7.45
N ALA A 37 1.67 -9.31 7.12
CA ALA A 37 2.62 -8.22 7.07
C ALA A 37 3.24 -7.97 8.45
N ARG A 38 4.55 -7.73 8.47
CA ARG A 38 5.36 -7.44 9.66
C ARG A 38 6.07 -6.09 9.56
N ASN A 39 6.32 -5.61 8.35
CA ASN A 39 6.84 -4.27 8.11
C ASN A 39 6.18 -3.66 6.86
N TRP A 40 5.71 -2.43 6.96
CA TRP A 40 5.18 -1.61 5.86
C TRP A 40 5.62 -0.15 6.00
N ASP A 41 6.80 0.07 6.57
CA ASP A 41 7.30 1.41 6.83
C ASP A 41 7.44 2.18 5.53
N ASN A 42 6.88 3.40 5.51
CA ASN A 42 6.86 4.27 4.34
C ASN A 42 6.24 3.64 3.09
N PHE A 43 5.30 2.69 3.23
CA PHE A 43 4.65 1.99 2.11
C PHE A 43 4.21 2.92 0.97
N VAL A 44 3.63 4.07 1.32
CA VAL A 44 3.09 5.08 0.38
C VAL A 44 3.62 6.49 0.61
N THR A 45 4.58 6.71 1.50
CA THR A 45 5.07 8.07 1.81
C THR A 45 5.53 8.77 0.53
N ASN A 46 5.23 10.07 0.41
CA ASN A 46 5.52 10.88 -0.78
C ASN A 46 4.89 10.35 -2.09
N SER A 47 3.90 9.47 -2.06
CA SER A 47 3.20 8.96 -3.27
C SER A 47 1.84 9.63 -3.49
N LEU A 48 1.23 9.38 -4.65
CA LEU A 48 -0.16 9.79 -4.89
C LEU A 48 -1.16 9.00 -4.02
N LEU A 49 -0.85 7.74 -3.69
CA LEU A 49 -1.71 6.92 -2.83
C LEU A 49 -1.85 7.49 -1.42
N ALA A 50 -0.84 8.20 -0.90
CA ALA A 50 -0.92 8.84 0.41
C ALA A 50 -2.06 9.87 0.50
N LYS A 51 -2.49 10.45 -0.63
CA LYS A 51 -3.65 11.36 -0.69
C LYS A 51 -5.00 10.64 -0.62
N TYR A 52 -5.01 9.31 -0.75
CA TYR A 52 -6.21 8.49 -0.84
C TYR A 52 -6.13 7.28 0.11
N PRO A 53 -6.25 7.49 1.44
CA PRO A 53 -6.13 6.42 2.44
C PRO A 53 -7.08 5.24 2.19
N ASN A 54 -8.28 5.49 1.65
CA ASN A 54 -9.26 4.46 1.32
C ASN A 54 -8.82 3.51 0.18
N ARG A 55 -7.72 3.82 -0.53
CA ARG A 55 -7.12 2.97 -1.56
C ARG A 55 -5.95 2.12 -1.05
N ILE A 56 -5.64 2.20 0.23
CA ILE A 56 -4.53 1.51 0.90
C ILE A 56 -5.10 0.38 1.78
N PRO A 57 -4.40 -0.77 1.94
CA PRO A 57 -4.76 -1.78 2.93
C PRO A 57 -4.94 -1.17 4.32
N VAL A 58 -5.95 -1.60 5.07
CA VAL A 58 -6.34 -0.92 6.32
C VAL A 58 -5.20 -0.87 7.34
N GLU A 59 -4.39 -1.92 7.43
CA GLU A 59 -3.23 -2.01 8.33
C GLU A 59 -2.12 -1.03 7.92
N PHE A 60 -2.06 -0.64 6.64
CA PHE A 60 -0.99 0.19 6.09
C PHE A 60 -1.34 1.67 6.07
N ARG A 61 -2.59 2.02 6.43
CA ARG A 61 -3.04 3.40 6.65
C ARG A 61 -2.45 3.89 7.98
N LYS A 62 -1.16 4.18 8.05
CA LYS A 62 -0.64 4.93 9.22
C LYS A 62 -1.33 6.30 9.26
N GLY A 63 -1.79 6.68 10.45
CA GLY A 63 -2.47 7.95 10.70
C GLY A 63 -1.56 9.12 10.36
N TYR A 64 -1.90 9.83 9.29
CA TYR A 64 -1.42 11.18 9.07
C TYR A 64 -2.34 12.11 9.86
N LEU A 65 -1.90 12.47 11.07
CA LEU A 65 -1.92 13.85 11.54
C LEU A 65 -0.50 14.38 11.37
#